data_AF-A0A3E0HLK6-F1
#
_entry.id   AF-A0A3E0HLK6-F1
#
_cell.length_a   1.000
_cell.length_b   1.000
_cell.length_c   1.000
_cell.angle_alpha   90.00
_cell.angle_beta   90.00
_cell.angle_gamma   90.00
#
_symmetry.space_group_name_H-M   'P 1'
#
loop_
_entity.id
_entity.type
_entity.pdbx_description
1 polymer ?
#
loop_
_entity_poly.entity_id
_entity_poly.type
_entity_poly.pdbx_seq_one_letter_code
_entity_poly.pdbx_strand_id
1 'polypeptide(L)'
;MAEFERPWPGWIDGTVRPYVAAYAYLLGGFAAFDQLGGFNRLALTWRVFGKDAVDEAQAQVAEVLTGWGYRLGRRSDHRVVTVVCQALLLNRSPLLEDLTTDVFDQLRLGAGMRQWHVGTLFGIQRAVAALGFCDQPSFSVHGSMPAIEGTSGTWAEWVERWYATSTLTPKVRSIFRGTMAKAGRWLADQHPEITEPGQWTRQTCAAWVAAVDRMNVGDYIQRTFGLSKRAGQPITPRTKAGILTATRVFFRDCQEWEWIPRRFDPARALATHAAFRRSSDPTRGSSPTISGPNCCGPA
;
A
#
# COMPACT_ATOMS: atom_id res chain seq x y z
N MET A 1 4.66 -31.66 8.73
CA MET A 1 4.29 -30.30 8.24
C MET A 1 2.89 -30.22 7.63
N ALA A 2 2.27 -31.31 7.15
CA ALA A 2 0.90 -31.30 6.59
C ALA A 2 -0.21 -31.77 7.57
N GLU A 3 0.14 -32.11 8.82
CA GLU A 3 -0.75 -32.84 9.72
C GLU A 3 -1.57 -31.94 10.67
N PHE A 4 -1.13 -30.69 10.86
CA PHE A 4 -1.81 -29.72 11.73
C PHE A 4 -3.01 -29.02 11.07
N GLU A 5 -3.14 -29.12 9.74
CA GLU A 5 -4.26 -28.55 8.98
C GLU A 5 -5.46 -29.51 8.85
N ARG A 6 -5.32 -30.78 9.27
CA ARG A 6 -6.45 -31.71 9.24
C ARG A 6 -7.48 -31.28 10.30
N PRO A 7 -8.76 -31.10 9.95
CA PRO A 7 -9.80 -30.91 10.94
C PRO A 7 -9.86 -32.17 11.80
N TRP A 8 -9.41 -32.03 13.05
CA TRP A 8 -9.49 -33.10 14.04
C TRP A 8 -10.97 -33.48 14.25
N PRO A 9 -11.27 -34.74 14.60
CA PRO A 9 -12.65 -35.21 14.79
C PRO A 9 -13.40 -34.26 15.75
N GLY A 10 -14.72 -34.17 15.63
CA GLY A 10 -15.56 -33.12 16.24
C GLY A 10 -15.74 -33.13 17.77
N TRP A 11 -14.70 -33.46 18.54
CA TRP A 11 -14.69 -33.40 20.02
C TRP A 11 -13.98 -32.15 20.56
N ILE A 12 -13.21 -31.45 19.72
CA ILE A 12 -12.50 -30.22 20.09
C ILE A 12 -13.24 -29.03 19.50
N ASP A 13 -14.08 -28.40 20.33
CA ASP A 13 -14.72 -27.13 20.02
C ASP A 13 -13.66 -26.04 19.74
N GLY A 14 -13.98 -25.06 18.89
CA GLY A 14 -13.10 -23.92 18.59
C GLY A 14 -12.72 -23.08 19.82
N THR A 15 -13.43 -23.30 20.93
CA THR A 15 -13.17 -22.76 22.27
C THR A 15 -11.95 -23.35 22.96
N VAL A 16 -11.47 -24.54 22.58
CA VAL A 16 -10.31 -25.21 23.21
C VAL A 16 -8.97 -24.66 22.70
N ARG A 17 -8.93 -24.17 21.45
CA ARG A 17 -7.70 -23.68 20.80
C ARG A 17 -6.99 -22.57 21.59
N PRO A 18 -7.68 -21.56 22.15
CA PRO A 18 -7.04 -20.56 23.01
C PRO A 18 -6.38 -21.13 24.26
N TYR A 19 -6.91 -22.22 24.85
CA TYR A 19 -6.31 -22.83 26.05
C TYR A 19 -4.98 -23.50 25.73
N VAL A 20 -4.95 -24.33 24.67
CA VAL A 20 -3.73 -25.00 24.23
C VAL A 20 -2.68 -23.99 23.79
N ALA A 21 -3.10 -22.94 23.07
CA ALA A 21 -2.22 -21.86 22.67
C ALA A 21 -1.67 -21.07 23.87
N ALA A 22 -2.46 -20.85 24.92
CA ALA A 22 -2.00 -20.19 26.14
C ALA A 22 -0.91 -21.00 26.85
N TYR A 23 -1.09 -22.32 26.98
CA TYR A 23 -0.06 -23.19 27.55
C TYR A 23 1.21 -23.21 26.69
N ALA A 24 1.08 -23.34 25.37
CA ALA A 24 2.22 -23.30 24.45
C ALA A 24 2.97 -21.96 24.51
N TYR A 25 2.24 -20.86 24.70
CA TYR A 25 2.82 -19.52 24.85
C TYR A 25 3.58 -19.38 26.17
N LEU A 26 2.95 -19.71 27.29
CA LEU A 26 3.50 -19.54 28.64
C LEU A 26 4.66 -20.50 28.94
N LEU A 27 4.55 -21.76 28.51
CA LEU A 27 5.51 -22.82 28.84
C LEU A 27 6.51 -23.10 27.72
N GLY A 28 6.11 -22.90 26.47
CA GLY A 28 6.91 -23.26 25.28
C GLY A 28 7.46 -22.07 24.49
N GLY A 29 7.16 -20.82 24.90
CA GLY A 29 7.60 -19.61 24.21
C GLY A 29 7.01 -19.45 22.80
N PHE A 30 5.92 -20.16 22.48
CA PHE A 30 5.30 -20.15 21.17
C PHE A 30 4.78 -18.76 20.79
N ALA A 31 5.20 -18.21 19.65
CA ALA A 31 4.75 -16.90 19.15
C ALA A 31 4.28 -16.91 17.68
N ALA A 32 4.30 -18.08 17.03
CA ALA A 32 3.95 -18.25 15.62
C ALA A 32 2.42 -18.36 15.41
N PHE A 33 1.67 -17.38 15.90
CA PHE A 33 0.19 -17.40 15.89
C PHE A 33 -0.43 -17.30 14.49
N ASP A 34 0.35 -17.01 13.47
CA ASP A 34 -0.03 -17.09 12.05
C ASP A 34 -0.24 -18.54 11.59
N GLN A 35 0.44 -19.50 12.22
CA GLN A 35 0.37 -20.93 11.92
C GLN A 35 -0.85 -21.64 12.55
N LEU A 36 -1.49 -21.03 13.55
CA LEU A 36 -2.66 -21.61 14.25
C LEU A 36 -4.01 -21.42 13.52
N GLY A 37 -4.00 -20.81 12.34
CA GLY A 37 -5.23 -20.53 11.58
C GLY A 37 -6.15 -19.52 12.27
N GLY A 38 -7.47 -19.62 12.03
CA GLY A 38 -8.47 -18.77 12.68
C GLY A 38 -8.79 -19.23 14.10
N PHE A 39 -8.57 -18.37 15.09
CA PHE A 39 -8.95 -18.58 16.49
C PHE A 39 -9.23 -17.24 17.18
N ASN A 40 -9.90 -17.28 18.33
CA ASN A 40 -10.24 -16.08 19.09
C ASN A 40 -9.01 -15.54 19.84
N ARG A 41 -8.37 -14.51 19.28
CA ARG A 41 -7.18 -13.87 19.86
C ARG A 41 -7.47 -13.11 21.15
N LEU A 42 -8.67 -12.55 21.30
CA LEU A 42 -9.09 -11.91 22.55
C LEU A 42 -9.14 -12.93 23.68
N ALA A 43 -9.79 -14.06 23.44
CA ALA A 43 -9.87 -15.14 24.41
C ALA A 43 -8.49 -15.68 24.80
N LEU A 44 -7.54 -15.78 23.87
CA LEU A 44 -6.15 -16.14 24.19
C LEU A 44 -5.48 -15.08 25.08
N THR A 45 -5.58 -13.81 24.70
CA THR A 45 -4.92 -12.70 25.39
C THR A 45 -5.43 -12.55 26.82
N TRP A 46 -6.75 -12.68 27.03
CA TRP A 46 -7.36 -12.74 28.37
C TRP A 46 -6.82 -13.88 29.23
N ARG A 47 -6.50 -15.02 28.63
CA ARG A 47 -5.97 -16.18 29.36
C ARG A 47 -4.49 -16.02 29.71
N VAL A 48 -3.73 -15.31 28.88
CA VAL A 48 -2.30 -15.09 29.09
C VAL A 48 -2.05 -13.95 30.07
N PHE A 49 -2.76 -12.83 29.94
CA PHE A 49 -2.48 -11.62 30.72
C PHE A 49 -3.59 -11.21 31.69
N GLY A 50 -4.71 -11.93 31.71
CA GLY A 50 -5.89 -11.56 32.49
C GLY A 50 -6.85 -10.67 31.71
N LYS A 51 -8.12 -10.65 32.14
CA LYS A 51 -9.18 -9.90 31.46
C LYS A 51 -9.01 -8.39 31.66
N ASP A 52 -8.83 -7.96 32.90
CA ASP A 52 -8.88 -6.55 33.26
C ASP A 52 -7.78 -5.73 32.58
N ALA A 53 -6.53 -6.22 32.61
CA ALA A 53 -5.40 -5.54 31.97
C ALA A 53 -5.56 -5.41 30.44
N VAL A 54 -6.15 -6.43 29.79
CA VAL A 54 -6.37 -6.43 28.34
C VAL A 54 -7.53 -5.54 27.95
N ASP A 55 -8.62 -5.57 28.71
CA ASP A 55 -9.78 -4.73 28.48
C ASP A 55 -9.44 -3.25 28.70
N GLU A 56 -8.61 -2.95 29.70
CA GLU A 56 -8.07 -1.60 29.95
C GLU A 56 -7.21 -1.10 28.77
N ALA A 57 -6.23 -1.90 28.33
CA ALA A 57 -5.40 -1.55 27.17
C ALA A 57 -6.24 -1.33 25.90
N GLN A 58 -7.29 -2.14 25.70
CA GLN A 58 -8.20 -1.96 24.57
C GLN A 58 -9.05 -0.69 24.69
N ALA A 59 -9.58 -0.40 25.88
CA ALA A 59 -10.39 0.78 26.14
C ALA A 59 -9.59 2.06 25.87
N GLN A 60 -8.37 2.16 26.38
CA GLN A 60 -7.49 3.32 26.16
C GLN A 60 -7.22 3.59 24.67
N VAL A 61 -6.89 2.53 23.91
CA VAL A 61 -6.68 2.66 22.45
C VAL A 61 -7.98 3.02 21.72
N ALA A 62 -9.10 2.42 22.11
CA ALA A 62 -10.41 2.67 21.50
C ALA A 62 -10.89 4.11 21.74
N GLU A 63 -10.67 4.66 22.93
CA GLU A 63 -11.01 6.03 23.28
C GLU A 63 -10.28 7.04 22.39
N VAL A 64 -8.95 6.91 22.27
CA VAL A 64 -8.12 7.79 21.43
C VAL A 64 -8.56 7.71 19.96
N LEU A 65 -8.79 6.51 19.44
CA LEU A 65 -9.20 6.33 18.05
C LEU A 65 -10.61 6.90 17.80
N THR A 66 -11.54 6.70 18.73
CA THR A 66 -12.90 7.28 18.66
C THR A 66 -12.84 8.81 18.65
N GLY A 67 -11.99 9.40 19.49
CA GLY A 67 -11.73 10.85 19.53
C GLY A 67 -11.21 11.41 18.20
N TRP A 68 -10.55 10.60 17.39
CA TRP A 68 -10.10 10.96 16.03
C TRP A 68 -11.12 10.66 14.93
N GLY A 69 -12.36 10.30 15.29
CA GLY A 69 -13.44 10.01 14.35
C GLY A 69 -13.37 8.63 13.70
N TYR A 70 -12.54 7.70 14.21
CA TYR A 70 -12.66 6.30 13.81
C TYR A 70 -14.02 5.77 14.29
N ARG A 71 -14.84 5.28 13.36
CA ARG A 71 -16.11 4.61 13.69
C ARG A 71 -15.83 3.19 14.20
N LEU A 72 -15.54 3.07 15.49
CA LEU A 72 -15.54 1.80 16.21
C LEU A 72 -17.02 1.42 16.48
N GLY A 73 -17.43 0.20 16.12
CA GLY A 73 -18.86 -0.22 16.14
C GLY A 73 -19.42 -0.93 14.89
N ARG A 74 -18.59 -1.26 13.88
CA ARG A 74 -18.91 -2.22 12.79
C ARG A 74 -17.76 -3.22 12.64
N ARG A 75 -17.85 -4.22 11.74
CA ARG A 75 -16.84 -5.29 11.46
C ARG A 75 -15.34 -4.88 11.49
N SER A 76 -15.00 -3.59 11.36
CA SER A 76 -13.67 -3.00 11.61
C SER A 76 -13.19 -3.09 13.06
N ASP A 77 -14.08 -3.21 14.03
CA ASP A 77 -13.82 -3.27 15.46
C ASP A 77 -13.04 -4.53 15.87
N HIS A 78 -13.47 -5.67 15.33
CA HIS A 78 -12.77 -6.94 15.54
C HIS A 78 -11.32 -6.91 15.03
N ARG A 79 -11.00 -6.04 14.06
CA ARG A 79 -9.63 -5.87 13.56
C ARG A 79 -8.76 -5.09 14.54
N VAL A 80 -9.29 -4.04 15.16
CA VAL A 80 -8.55 -3.25 16.17
C VAL A 80 -8.26 -4.13 17.37
N VAL A 81 -9.29 -4.79 17.91
CA VAL A 81 -9.17 -5.78 19.00
C VAL A 81 -8.13 -6.85 18.65
N THR A 82 -8.22 -7.43 17.45
CA THR A 82 -7.26 -8.46 16.99
C THR A 82 -5.83 -7.94 16.96
N VAL A 83 -5.58 -6.75 16.42
CA VAL A 83 -4.23 -6.20 16.28
C VAL A 83 -3.66 -5.76 17.62
N VAL A 84 -4.48 -5.18 18.52
CA VAL A 84 -4.05 -4.86 19.89
C VAL A 84 -3.66 -6.14 20.63
N CYS A 85 -4.53 -7.15 20.66
CA CYS A 85 -4.22 -8.46 21.26
C CYS A 85 -2.94 -9.08 20.69
N GLN A 86 -2.78 -9.02 19.37
CA GLN A 86 -1.59 -9.54 18.70
C GLN A 86 -0.31 -8.80 19.11
N ALA A 87 -0.38 -7.47 19.22
CA ALA A 87 0.75 -6.66 19.65
C ALA A 87 1.14 -6.99 21.09
N LEU A 88 0.18 -7.08 22.02
CA LEU A 88 0.43 -7.46 23.41
C LEU A 88 1.06 -8.85 23.53
N LEU A 89 0.53 -9.84 22.81
CA LEU A 89 1.07 -11.20 22.81
C LEU A 89 2.49 -11.29 22.25
N LEU A 90 2.79 -10.54 21.19
CA LEU A 90 4.13 -10.53 20.61
C LEU A 90 5.12 -9.73 21.46
N ASN A 91 4.67 -8.66 22.13
CA ASN A 91 5.45 -7.90 23.09
C ASN A 91 5.67 -8.64 24.42
N ARG A 92 4.85 -9.65 24.71
CA ARG A 92 4.84 -10.38 25.98
C ARG A 92 4.49 -9.53 27.21
N SER A 93 3.72 -8.46 27.01
CA SER A 93 3.19 -7.63 28.07
C SER A 93 1.77 -7.16 27.74
N PRO A 94 0.86 -7.08 28.73
CA PRO A 94 -0.45 -6.44 28.55
C PRO A 94 -0.41 -4.93 28.59
N LEU A 95 0.71 -4.33 29.03
CA LEU A 95 0.81 -2.91 29.27
C LEU A 95 1.12 -2.15 27.97
N LEU A 96 0.40 -1.07 27.72
CA LEU A 96 0.65 -0.23 26.54
C LEU A 96 1.97 0.53 26.64
N GLU A 97 2.46 0.81 27.85
CA GLU A 97 3.77 1.44 28.10
C GLU A 97 4.95 0.61 27.59
N ASP A 98 4.80 -0.71 27.55
CA ASP A 98 5.83 -1.61 27.02
C ASP A 98 5.81 -1.70 25.49
N LEU A 99 4.80 -1.14 24.80
CA LEU A 99 4.72 -1.10 23.35
C LEU A 99 5.56 0.06 22.79
N THR A 100 6.87 -0.05 22.92
CA THR A 100 7.83 0.95 22.43
C THR A 100 7.91 1.01 20.90
N THR A 101 8.57 2.04 20.37
CA THR A 101 8.79 2.22 18.92
C THR A 101 9.47 0.99 18.29
N ASP A 102 10.48 0.42 18.96
CA ASP A 102 11.21 -0.75 18.50
C ASP A 102 10.31 -1.98 18.38
N VAL A 103 9.36 -2.15 19.30
CA VAL A 103 8.37 -3.23 19.26
C VAL A 103 7.48 -3.08 18.04
N PHE A 104 7.00 -1.86 17.75
CA PHE A 104 6.21 -1.62 16.53
C PHE A 104 6.99 -1.87 15.24
N ASP A 105 8.29 -1.56 15.21
CA ASP A 105 9.13 -1.85 14.05
C ASP A 105 9.39 -3.35 13.88
N GLN A 106 9.61 -4.08 14.97
CA GLN A 106 9.67 -5.55 14.95
C GLN A 106 8.34 -6.18 14.48
N LEU A 107 7.20 -5.64 14.92
CA LEU A 107 5.87 -6.09 14.49
C LEU A 107 5.61 -5.86 12.99
N ARG A 108 6.20 -4.82 12.40
CA ARG A 108 6.10 -4.53 10.96
C ARG A 108 6.97 -5.46 10.12
N LEU A 109 8.16 -5.83 10.63
CA LEU A 109 9.13 -6.68 9.95
C LEU A 109 8.86 -8.17 10.16
N GLY A 110 8.16 -8.54 11.24
CA GLY A 110 7.91 -9.93 11.63
C GLY A 110 6.87 -10.65 10.76
N ALA A 111 7.09 -11.95 10.55
CA ALA A 111 6.23 -12.85 9.76
C ALA A 111 4.82 -13.10 10.36
N GLY A 112 4.53 -12.60 11.57
CA GLY A 112 3.28 -12.87 12.28
C GLY A 112 2.10 -11.95 11.93
N MET A 113 2.27 -10.96 11.05
CA MET A 113 1.24 -9.97 10.72
C MET A 113 0.74 -10.10 9.28
N ARG A 114 -0.55 -10.40 9.11
CA ARG A 114 -1.18 -10.44 7.78
C ARG A 114 -1.23 -9.03 7.17
N GLN A 115 -1.14 -8.94 5.84
CA GLN A 115 -1.07 -7.70 5.06
C GLN A 115 -2.16 -6.65 5.41
N TRP A 116 -3.36 -7.09 5.83
CA TRP A 116 -4.45 -6.18 6.21
C TRP A 116 -4.36 -5.65 7.65
N HIS A 117 -3.48 -6.22 8.50
CA HIS A 117 -3.20 -5.72 9.85
C HIS A 117 -2.33 -4.46 9.84
N VAL A 118 -1.52 -4.24 8.79
CA VAL A 118 -0.52 -3.16 8.74
C VAL A 118 -1.16 -1.77 8.82
N GLY A 119 -2.30 -1.55 8.15
CA GLY A 119 -3.01 -0.27 8.21
C GLY A 119 -3.64 0.00 9.59
N THR A 120 -4.11 -1.05 10.27
CA THR A 120 -4.65 -0.96 11.63
C THR A 120 -3.53 -0.78 12.66
N LEU A 121 -2.40 -1.44 12.47
CA LEU A 121 -1.20 -1.30 13.31
C LEU A 121 -0.68 0.14 13.29
N PHE A 122 -0.69 0.81 12.13
CA PHE A 122 -0.35 2.23 12.04
C PHE A 122 -1.27 3.11 12.88
N GLY A 123 -2.58 2.86 12.86
CA GLY A 123 -3.54 3.59 13.70
C GLY A 123 -3.30 3.36 15.19
N ILE A 124 -2.99 2.12 15.57
CA ILE A 124 -2.72 1.74 16.97
C ILE A 124 -1.42 2.37 17.47
N GLN A 125 -0.31 2.28 16.73
CA GLN A 125 0.93 2.94 17.14
C GLN A 125 0.73 4.44 17.32
N ARG A 126 -0.08 5.06 16.46
CA ARG A 126 -0.40 6.49 16.59
C ARG A 126 -1.18 6.76 17.87
N ALA A 127 -2.14 5.91 18.22
CA ALA A 127 -2.89 6.03 19.47
C ALA A 127 -1.99 5.83 20.70
N VAL A 128 -1.14 4.80 20.70
CA VAL A 128 -0.16 4.54 21.78
C VAL A 128 0.85 5.70 21.91
N ALA A 129 1.28 6.28 20.80
CA ALA A 129 2.12 7.48 20.82
C ALA A 129 1.39 8.71 21.37
N ALA A 130 0.08 8.84 21.12
CA ALA A 130 -0.73 9.91 21.70
C ALA A 130 -0.93 9.74 23.22
N LEU A 131 -0.84 8.51 23.72
CA LEU A 131 -0.79 8.20 25.15
C LEU A 131 0.60 8.44 25.77
N GLY A 132 1.63 8.70 24.94
CA GLY A 132 2.99 9.04 25.39
C GLY A 132 3.94 7.86 25.58
N PHE A 133 3.55 6.66 25.15
CA PHE A 133 4.32 5.43 25.40
C PHE A 133 5.33 5.07 24.31
N CYS A 134 5.17 5.61 23.10
CA CYS A 134 6.10 5.40 21.99
C CYS A 134 6.19 6.64 21.11
N ASP A 135 7.16 6.66 20.20
CA ASP A 135 7.20 7.67 19.17
C ASP A 135 6.05 7.48 18.20
N GLN A 136 5.57 8.60 17.66
CA GLN A 136 4.57 8.55 16.60
C GLN A 136 5.10 7.68 15.45
N PRO A 137 4.26 6.78 14.90
CA PRO A 137 4.66 5.99 13.74
C PRO A 137 5.12 7.00 12.71
N SER A 138 6.35 6.84 12.21
CA SER A 138 6.92 7.74 11.21
C SER A 138 5.86 7.99 10.14
N PHE A 139 5.25 9.17 10.17
CA PHE A 139 4.28 9.51 9.19
C PHE A 139 5.04 9.53 7.87
N SER A 140 4.74 8.61 6.94
CA SER A 140 5.00 8.87 5.53
C SER A 140 3.98 9.87 4.98
N VAL A 141 3.72 10.91 5.78
CA VAL A 141 2.91 12.06 5.50
C VAL A 141 3.80 13.22 5.95
N HIS A 142 4.84 13.49 5.14
CA HIS A 142 5.72 14.67 5.16
C HIS A 142 7.04 14.65 5.98
N GLY A 143 7.51 13.51 6.53
CA GLY A 143 8.74 13.50 7.35
C GLY A 143 10.07 13.21 6.64
N SER A 144 10.12 12.20 5.77
CA SER A 144 11.23 11.99 4.83
C SER A 144 10.70 11.10 3.72
N MET A 145 10.61 11.64 2.51
CA MET A 145 10.29 10.77 1.38
C MET A 145 11.45 9.80 1.20
N PRO A 146 11.18 8.49 1.01
CA PRO A 146 12.26 7.54 0.81
C PRO A 146 13.12 8.01 -0.36
N ALA A 147 14.43 7.84 -0.22
CA ALA A 147 15.37 8.12 -1.29
C ALA A 147 14.89 7.44 -2.58
N ILE A 148 15.01 8.15 -3.70
CA ILE A 148 14.66 7.59 -5.00
C ILE A 148 15.71 6.55 -5.35
N GLU A 149 15.35 5.27 -5.24
CA GLU A 149 16.24 4.14 -5.56
C GLU A 149 15.93 3.55 -6.94
N GLY A 150 16.95 2.93 -7.54
CA GLY A 150 16.87 2.26 -8.84
C GLY A 150 16.88 3.21 -10.04
N THR A 151 17.23 4.49 -9.84
CA THR A 151 17.44 5.48 -10.92
C THR A 151 18.90 5.93 -10.92
N SER A 152 19.33 6.65 -11.96
CA SER A 152 20.58 7.41 -11.85
C SER A 152 20.48 8.45 -10.73
N GLY A 153 21.60 8.72 -10.05
CA GLY A 153 21.66 9.75 -9.00
C GLY A 153 21.29 11.13 -9.54
N THR A 154 21.81 11.49 -10.72
CA THR A 154 21.49 12.75 -11.41
C THR A 154 19.99 12.89 -11.69
N TRP A 155 19.31 11.82 -12.11
CA TRP A 155 17.86 11.87 -12.33
C TRP A 155 17.12 12.11 -11.02
N ALA A 156 17.51 11.41 -9.95
CA ALA A 156 16.90 11.60 -8.64
C ALA A 156 17.05 13.06 -8.15
N GLU A 157 18.24 13.65 -8.29
CA GLU A 157 18.51 15.05 -7.95
C GLU A 157 17.61 16.02 -8.72
N TRP A 158 17.43 15.81 -10.03
CA TRP A 158 16.51 16.60 -10.85
C TRP A 158 15.06 16.53 -10.35
N VAL A 159 14.62 15.32 -9.98
CA VAL A 159 13.27 15.10 -9.46
C VAL A 159 13.07 15.76 -8.09
N GLU A 160 14.06 15.70 -7.21
CA GLU A 160 14.02 16.37 -5.90
C GLU A 160 14.06 17.89 -6.04
N ARG A 161 14.90 18.40 -6.95
CA ARG A 161 14.95 19.83 -7.27
C ARG A 161 13.58 20.33 -7.75
N TRP A 162 12.93 19.59 -8.65
CA TRP A 162 11.56 19.92 -9.08
C TRP A 162 10.55 19.86 -7.93
N TYR A 163 10.64 18.83 -7.08
CA TYR A 163 9.74 18.68 -5.93
C TYR A 163 9.85 19.86 -4.95
N ALA A 164 11.07 20.34 -4.69
CA ALA A 164 11.33 21.50 -3.84
C ALA A 164 10.83 22.82 -4.45
N THR A 165 10.90 22.95 -5.78
CA THR A 165 10.59 24.21 -6.49
C THR A 165 9.12 24.35 -6.86
N SER A 166 8.43 23.24 -7.17
CA SER A 166 7.06 23.28 -7.69
C SER A 166 6.08 23.92 -6.71
N THR A 167 5.17 24.75 -7.21
CA THR A 167 4.11 25.42 -6.42
C THR A 167 2.82 24.58 -6.31
N LEU A 168 2.82 23.36 -6.85
CA LEU A 168 1.70 22.43 -6.71
C LEU A 168 1.48 22.06 -5.22
N THR A 169 0.26 21.61 -4.91
CA THR A 169 -0.05 21.18 -3.53
C THR A 169 0.87 20.04 -3.09
N PRO A 170 1.21 19.93 -1.79
CA PRO A 170 2.14 18.91 -1.29
C PRO A 170 1.77 17.48 -1.72
N LYS A 171 0.46 17.18 -1.72
CA LYS A 171 -0.09 15.91 -2.19
C LYS A 171 0.20 15.65 -3.67
N VAL A 172 -0.02 16.63 -4.54
CA VAL A 172 0.22 16.47 -5.98
C VAL A 172 1.70 16.35 -6.29
N ARG A 173 2.55 17.17 -5.65
CA ARG A 173 4.02 17.06 -5.77
C ARG A 173 4.52 15.68 -5.37
N SER A 174 3.99 15.11 -4.28
CA SER A 174 4.35 13.77 -3.83
C SER A 174 4.01 12.69 -4.87
N ILE A 175 2.82 12.78 -5.48
CA ILE A 175 2.39 11.83 -6.51
C ILE A 175 3.27 11.96 -7.75
N PHE A 176 3.62 13.18 -8.14
CA PHE A 176 4.41 13.44 -9.34
C PHE A 176 5.87 13.01 -9.13
N ARG A 177 6.46 13.30 -7.96
CA ARG A 177 7.78 12.79 -7.55
C ARG A 177 7.85 11.27 -7.64
N GLY A 178 6.87 10.56 -7.09
CA GLY A 178 6.79 9.10 -7.20
C GLY A 178 6.66 8.60 -8.64
N THR A 179 5.97 9.36 -9.49
CA THR A 179 5.85 9.04 -10.92
C THR A 179 7.15 9.28 -11.68
N MET A 180 7.89 10.35 -11.37
CA MET A 180 9.18 10.63 -12.02
C MET A 180 10.28 9.69 -11.52
N ALA A 181 10.23 9.25 -10.26
CA ALA A 181 11.05 8.14 -9.78
C ALA A 181 10.78 6.83 -10.56
N LYS A 182 9.50 6.57 -10.89
CA LYS A 182 9.13 5.44 -11.76
C LYS A 182 9.69 5.60 -13.18
N ALA A 183 9.59 6.79 -13.77
CA ALA A 183 10.18 7.07 -15.08
C ALA A 183 11.70 6.88 -15.06
N GLY A 184 12.38 7.34 -14.00
CA GLY A 184 13.82 7.13 -13.82
C GLY A 184 14.22 5.65 -13.73
N ARG A 185 13.41 4.80 -13.10
CA ARG A 185 13.65 3.35 -13.03
C ARG A 185 13.47 2.68 -14.38
N TRP A 186 12.49 3.14 -15.15
CA TRP A 186 12.31 2.70 -16.54
C TRP A 186 13.49 3.13 -17.42
N LEU A 187 14.00 4.35 -17.26
CA LEU A 187 15.21 4.79 -17.96
C LEU A 187 16.42 3.92 -17.58
N ALA A 188 16.65 3.68 -16.30
CA ALA A 188 17.77 2.85 -15.85
C ALA A 188 17.76 1.43 -16.45
N ASP A 189 16.56 0.89 -16.73
CA ASP A 189 16.37 -0.44 -17.31
C ASP A 189 16.44 -0.46 -18.84
N GLN A 190 15.80 0.51 -19.52
CA GLN A 190 15.61 0.48 -20.99
C GLN A 190 16.47 1.50 -21.76
N HIS A 191 16.92 2.56 -21.10
CA HIS A 191 17.67 3.68 -21.66
C HIS A 191 18.73 4.21 -20.67
N PRO A 192 19.68 3.36 -20.22
CA PRO A 192 20.63 3.72 -19.17
C PRO A 192 21.54 4.90 -19.55
N GLU A 193 21.67 5.21 -20.84
CA GLU A 193 22.35 6.39 -21.37
C GLU A 193 21.66 7.72 -21.02
N ILE A 194 20.38 7.69 -20.65
CA ILE A 194 19.58 8.86 -20.29
C ILE A 194 19.55 9.02 -18.77
N THR A 195 20.44 9.86 -18.26
CA THR A 195 20.62 10.10 -16.83
C THR A 195 19.95 11.38 -16.34
N GLU A 196 19.52 12.27 -17.24
CA GLU A 196 18.87 13.55 -16.88
C GLU A 196 17.74 13.94 -17.84
N PRO A 197 16.79 14.80 -17.40
CA PRO A 197 15.64 15.20 -18.22
C PRO A 197 16.02 15.93 -19.52
N GLY A 198 17.13 16.66 -19.55
CA GLY A 198 17.57 17.42 -20.73
C GLY A 198 17.96 16.55 -21.93
N GLN A 199 18.24 15.28 -21.70
CA GLN A 199 18.58 14.29 -22.72
C GLN A 199 17.34 13.66 -23.37
N TRP A 200 16.14 13.89 -22.84
CA TRP A 200 14.91 13.35 -23.42
C TRP A 200 14.65 13.91 -24.81
N THR A 201 14.31 13.01 -25.72
CA THR A 201 13.94 13.34 -27.09
C THR A 201 12.47 13.00 -27.35
N ARG A 202 11.93 13.43 -28.50
CA ARG A 202 10.61 12.98 -28.95
C ARG A 202 10.50 11.45 -29.04
N GLN A 203 11.58 10.77 -29.40
CA GLN A 203 11.63 9.31 -29.47
C GLN A 203 11.53 8.69 -28.07
N THR A 204 12.27 9.22 -27.09
CA THR A 204 12.18 8.78 -25.69
C THR A 204 10.76 9.00 -25.13
N CYS A 205 10.13 10.13 -25.45
CA CYS A 205 8.73 10.37 -25.07
C CYS A 205 7.77 9.32 -25.65
N ALA A 206 7.93 8.96 -26.93
CA ALA A 206 7.12 7.94 -27.57
C ALA A 206 7.34 6.55 -26.95
N ALA A 207 8.60 6.21 -26.66
CA ALA A 207 8.96 4.98 -25.97
C ALA A 207 8.34 4.92 -24.57
N TRP A 208 8.38 6.03 -23.82
CA TRP A 208 7.74 6.13 -22.50
C TRP A 208 6.23 5.96 -22.57
N VAL A 209 5.55 6.61 -23.52
CA VAL A 209 4.10 6.43 -23.73
C VAL A 209 3.76 4.97 -24.01
N ALA A 210 4.54 4.31 -24.87
CA ALA A 210 4.35 2.89 -25.19
C ALA A 210 4.69 1.96 -24.01
N ALA A 211 5.64 2.34 -23.15
CA ALA A 211 5.95 1.61 -21.91
C ALA A 211 4.81 1.74 -20.90
N VAL A 212 4.29 2.95 -20.68
CA VAL A 212 3.13 3.20 -19.81
C VAL A 212 1.88 2.45 -20.30
N ASP A 213 1.71 2.32 -21.61
CA ASP A 213 0.57 1.57 -22.16
C ASP A 213 0.68 0.05 -21.90
N ARG A 214 1.88 -0.51 -21.94
CA ARG A 214 2.14 -1.93 -21.68
C ARG A 214 2.39 -2.25 -20.20
N MET A 215 2.40 -1.24 -19.34
CA MET A 215 2.81 -1.36 -17.95
C MET A 215 1.82 -2.17 -17.10
N ASN A 216 2.36 -3.04 -16.26
CA ASN A 216 1.63 -3.80 -15.26
C ASN A 216 1.79 -3.19 -13.86
N VAL A 217 0.85 -3.54 -12.99
CA VAL A 217 0.93 -3.23 -11.57
C VAL A 217 2.13 -3.97 -10.99
N GLY A 218 3.09 -3.23 -10.43
CA GLY A 218 4.35 -3.80 -9.93
C GLY A 218 5.57 -3.36 -10.73
N ASP A 219 5.39 -2.83 -11.94
CA ASP A 219 6.52 -2.42 -12.77
C ASP A 219 7.11 -1.09 -12.31
N TYR A 220 8.45 -1.03 -12.27
CA TYR A 220 9.26 0.16 -12.00
C TYR A 220 8.87 0.91 -10.71
N ILE A 221 8.52 0.18 -9.65
CA ILE A 221 8.22 0.72 -8.32
C ILE A 221 9.26 0.25 -7.29
N GLN A 222 9.53 1.09 -6.30
CA GLN A 222 10.50 0.79 -5.25
C GLN A 222 9.92 -0.12 -4.15
N ARG A 223 8.61 -0.05 -3.88
CA ARG A 223 7.94 -0.87 -2.85
C ARG A 223 6.93 -1.80 -3.48
N THR A 224 7.24 -3.09 -3.47
CA THR A 224 6.36 -4.17 -3.96
C THR A 224 5.45 -4.74 -2.87
N PHE A 225 5.71 -4.39 -1.59
CA PHE A 225 4.97 -4.91 -0.45
C PHE A 225 3.48 -4.59 -0.56
N GLY A 226 2.67 -5.64 -0.62
CA GLY A 226 1.21 -5.56 -0.66
C GLY A 226 0.54 -5.51 -2.05
N LEU A 227 1.31 -5.65 -3.13
CA LEU A 227 0.77 -5.72 -4.49
C LEU A 227 0.36 -7.13 -4.94
N SER A 228 0.57 -8.15 -4.10
CA SER A 228 0.44 -9.59 -4.41
C SER A 228 -0.82 -9.99 -5.20
N LYS A 229 -1.98 -9.39 -4.91
CA LYS A 229 -3.24 -9.74 -5.60
C LYS A 229 -3.43 -9.09 -6.98
N ARG A 230 -2.73 -8.00 -7.26
CA ARG A 230 -2.87 -7.24 -8.52
C ARG A 230 -1.58 -7.20 -9.33
N ALA A 231 -0.47 -7.66 -8.76
CA ALA A 231 0.82 -7.71 -9.42
C ALA A 231 0.72 -8.44 -10.76
N GLY A 232 1.30 -7.87 -11.81
CA GLY A 232 1.24 -8.42 -13.16
C GLY A 232 -0.04 -8.12 -13.95
N GLN A 233 -1.09 -7.54 -13.34
CA GLN A 233 -2.25 -7.06 -14.08
C GLN A 233 -1.95 -5.72 -14.78
N PRO A 234 -2.50 -5.45 -15.97
CA PRO A 234 -2.36 -4.14 -16.61
C PRO A 234 -2.84 -3.00 -15.71
N ILE A 235 -2.09 -1.90 -15.67
CA ILE A 235 -2.54 -0.71 -14.92
C ILE A 235 -3.82 -0.13 -15.54
N THR A 236 -4.71 0.38 -14.68
CA THR A 236 -5.99 0.94 -15.15
C THR A 236 -5.77 2.10 -16.10
N PRO A 237 -6.70 2.37 -17.04
CA PRO A 237 -6.61 3.53 -17.91
C PRO A 237 -6.37 4.82 -17.11
N ARG A 238 -7.19 5.08 -16.08
CA ARG A 238 -7.04 6.26 -15.21
C ARG A 238 -5.61 6.43 -14.65
N THR A 239 -4.95 5.34 -14.26
CA THR A 239 -3.56 5.36 -13.79
C THR A 239 -2.59 5.78 -14.89
N LYS A 240 -2.70 5.24 -16.11
CA LYS A 240 -1.85 5.64 -17.25
C LYS A 240 -2.00 7.14 -17.55
N ALA A 241 -3.24 7.67 -17.57
CA ALA A 241 -3.48 9.10 -17.76
C ALA A 241 -2.83 9.96 -16.66
N GLY A 242 -2.90 9.50 -15.41
CA GLY A 242 -2.23 10.15 -14.28
C GLY A 242 -0.71 10.20 -14.47
N ILE A 243 -0.11 9.08 -14.89
CA ILE A 243 1.34 9.00 -15.14
C ILE A 243 1.76 9.98 -16.26
N LEU A 244 1.05 9.96 -17.39
CA LEU A 244 1.34 10.86 -18.51
C LEU A 244 1.12 12.32 -18.15
N THR A 245 0.15 12.62 -17.28
CA THR A 245 -0.10 13.99 -16.80
C THR A 245 1.04 14.48 -15.92
N ALA A 246 1.50 13.67 -14.97
CA ALA A 246 2.65 14.01 -14.14
C ALA A 246 3.91 14.22 -15.00
N THR A 247 4.13 13.36 -15.99
CA THR A 247 5.26 13.47 -16.93
C THR A 247 5.19 14.79 -17.72
N ARG A 248 4.02 15.13 -18.27
CA ARG A 248 3.81 16.39 -18.99
C ARG A 248 4.11 17.62 -18.14
N VAL A 249 3.60 17.64 -16.91
CA VAL A 249 3.79 18.78 -16.00
C VAL A 249 5.25 18.92 -15.61
N PHE A 250 5.92 17.83 -15.25
CA PHE A 250 7.35 17.85 -14.92
C PHE A 250 8.20 18.46 -16.05
N PHE A 251 8.07 17.95 -17.29
CA PHE A 251 8.85 18.47 -18.42
C PHE A 251 8.47 19.90 -18.81
N ARG A 252 7.18 20.27 -18.72
CA ARG A 252 6.75 21.64 -18.95
C ARG A 252 7.41 22.58 -17.93
N ASP A 253 7.33 22.26 -16.64
CA ASP A 253 7.90 23.09 -15.58
C ASP A 253 9.43 23.21 -15.76
N CYS A 254 10.14 22.12 -16.07
CA CYS A 254 11.57 22.18 -16.36
C CYS A 254 11.92 23.04 -17.59
N GLN A 255 11.07 23.09 -18.61
CA GLN A 255 11.26 23.93 -19.80
C GLN A 255 10.87 25.39 -19.57
N GLU A 256 9.84 25.64 -18.76
CA GLU A 256 9.38 26.98 -18.38
C GLU A 256 10.37 27.66 -17.42
N TRP A 257 10.98 26.90 -16.51
CA TRP A 257 12.05 27.37 -15.65
C TRP A 257 13.43 27.35 -16.33
N GLU A 258 13.48 27.03 -17.63
CA GLU A 258 14.70 27.03 -18.45
C GLU A 258 15.80 26.10 -17.93
N TRP A 259 15.45 25.09 -17.15
CA TRP A 259 16.38 24.09 -16.63
C TRP A 259 16.86 23.12 -17.71
N ILE A 260 16.03 22.90 -18.73
CA ILE A 260 16.33 22.02 -19.86
C ILE A 260 15.97 22.69 -21.20
N PRO A 261 16.63 22.30 -22.30
CA PRO A 261 16.30 22.81 -23.62
C PRO A 261 14.91 22.35 -24.10
N ARG A 262 14.23 23.20 -24.88
CA ARG A 262 12.91 22.93 -25.46
C ARG A 262 12.98 22.02 -26.71
N ARG A 263 13.53 20.81 -26.56
CA ARG A 263 13.71 19.82 -27.65
C ARG A 263 12.40 19.20 -28.16
N PHE A 264 11.37 19.19 -27.32
CA PHE A 264 10.06 18.66 -27.65
C PHE A 264 8.97 19.43 -26.91
N ASP A 265 7.75 19.38 -27.43
CA ASP A 265 6.56 19.89 -26.76
C ASP A 265 5.97 18.77 -25.87
N PRO A 266 5.99 18.90 -24.54
CA PRO A 266 5.48 17.87 -23.63
C PRO A 266 3.99 17.57 -23.86
N ALA A 267 3.17 18.58 -24.17
CA ALA A 267 1.73 18.40 -24.36
C ALA A 267 1.43 17.52 -25.57
N ARG A 268 2.24 17.65 -26.63
CA ARG A 268 2.09 16.87 -27.87
C ARG A 268 2.81 15.52 -27.82
N ALA A 269 4.04 15.47 -27.31
CA ALA A 269 4.86 14.27 -27.32
C ALA A 269 4.41 13.21 -26.30
N LEU A 270 3.81 13.63 -25.19
CA LEU A 270 3.28 12.77 -24.14
C LEU A 270 1.74 12.75 -24.14
N ALA A 271 1.15 13.05 -25.30
CA ALA A 271 -0.27 12.96 -25.50
C ALA A 271 -0.70 11.50 -25.45
N THR A 272 -1.79 11.25 -24.75
CA THR A 272 -2.37 9.92 -24.68
C THR A 272 -3.00 9.56 -26.05
N HIS A 273 -2.53 8.50 -26.71
CA HIS A 273 -3.09 8.07 -28.00
C HIS A 273 -4.61 7.88 -27.94
N ALA A 274 -5.34 8.25 -29.00
CA ALA A 274 -6.81 8.28 -29.03
C ALA A 274 -7.49 6.95 -28.63
N ALA A 275 -6.83 5.80 -28.82
CA ALA A 275 -7.30 4.49 -28.39
C ALA A 275 -7.55 4.39 -26.88
N PHE A 276 -6.74 5.08 -26.07
CA PHE A 276 -6.90 5.13 -24.62
C PHE A 276 -8.17 5.88 -24.19
N ARG A 277 -8.52 6.98 -24.87
CA ARG A 277 -9.71 7.79 -24.55
C ARG A 277 -10.99 6.98 -24.75
N ARG A 278 -11.03 6.06 -25.72
CA ARG A 278 -12.15 5.13 -25.95
C ARG A 278 -12.32 4.10 -24.82
N SER A 279 -11.23 3.66 -24.18
CA SER A 279 -11.29 2.70 -23.06
C SER A 279 -11.66 3.32 -21.72
N SER A 280 -11.52 4.64 -21.59
CA SER A 280 -11.78 5.40 -20.36
C SER A 280 -13.15 6.08 -20.30
N ASP A 281 -13.92 6.05 -21.39
CA ASP A 281 -15.26 6.63 -21.46
C ASP A 281 -16.30 5.61 -20.95
N PRO A 282 -16.98 5.85 -19.81
CA PRO A 282 -17.95 4.91 -19.26
C PRO A 282 -19.28 4.88 -20.04
N THR A 283 -19.48 5.72 -21.06
CA THR A 283 -20.82 6.00 -21.62
C THR A 283 -21.22 5.17 -22.85
N ARG A 284 -20.49 4.12 -23.24
CA ARG A 284 -20.96 3.19 -24.30
C ARG A 284 -20.75 1.72 -23.94
N GLY A 285 -21.52 1.26 -22.98
CA GLY A 285 -21.82 -0.15 -22.74
C GLY A 285 -23.25 -0.49 -23.13
N SER A 286 -23.65 -0.18 -24.36
CA SER A 286 -24.90 -0.70 -24.95
C SER A 286 -24.57 -1.20 -26.34
N SER A 287 -24.29 -2.50 -26.46
CA SER A 287 -24.25 -3.19 -27.74
C SER A 287 -25.60 -3.03 -28.43
N PRO A 288 -25.65 -2.74 -29.75
CA PRO A 288 -26.90 -2.78 -30.48
C PRO A 288 -27.29 -4.25 -30.66
N THR A 289 -28.44 -4.61 -30.12
CA THR A 289 -29.14 -5.86 -30.40
C THR A 289 -29.36 -5.95 -31.92
N ILE A 290 -28.59 -6.80 -32.60
CA ILE A 290 -28.91 -7.18 -33.98
C ILE A 290 -30.14 -8.08 -33.90
N SER A 291 -31.29 -7.47 -34.17
CA SER A 291 -32.55 -8.14 -34.41
C SER A 291 -32.43 -8.93 -35.71
N GLY A 292 -32.36 -10.26 -35.60
CA GLY A 292 -32.54 -11.16 -36.76
C GLY A 292 -34.04 -11.29 -37.08
N PRO A 293 -34.46 -11.24 -38.36
CA PRO A 293 -35.85 -11.36 -38.71
C PRO A 293 -36.30 -12.83 -38.65
N ASN A 294 -37.44 -13.04 -37.99
CA ASN A 294 -38.22 -14.29 -38.02
C ASN A 294 -38.66 -14.59 -39.46
N CYS A 295 -38.28 -15.76 -39.96
CA CYS A 295 -38.97 -16.40 -41.09
C CYS A 295 -39.61 -17.70 -40.58
N CYS A 296 -40.93 -17.67 -40.42
CA CYS A 296 -41.79 -18.83 -40.32
C CYS A 296 -41.89 -19.56 -41.66
N GLY A 297 -42.06 -20.89 -41.62
CA GLY A 297 -42.81 -21.63 -42.65
C GLY A 297 -42.25 -23.01 -43.02
N PRO A 298 -43.10 -23.96 -43.45
CA PRO A 298 -43.21 -25.26 -42.77
C PRO A 298 -43.02 -26.50 -43.68
N ALA A 299 -42.73 -27.65 -43.06
CA ALA A 299 -43.27 -28.98 -43.34
C ALA A 299 -42.84 -29.95 -42.23
#